data_AF-A0A3S0F4S4-F1
#
_entry.id   AF-A0A3S0F4S4-F1
#
_cell.length_a   1.000
_cell.length_b   1.000
_cell.length_c   1.000
_cell.angle_alpha   90.00
_cell.angle_beta   90.00
_cell.angle_gamma   90.00
#
_symmetry.space_group_name_H-M   'P 1'
#
loop_
_entity.id
_entity.type
_entity.pdbx_description
1 polymer ?
#
loop_
_entity_poly.entity_id
_entity_poly.type
_entity_poly.pdbx_seq_one_letter_code
_entity_poly.pdbx_strand_id
1 'polypeptide(L)'
;MPNPTHEDLAEVTFCDALANLSRSKWPKLLADMLDVAEAALKRETVSADLAEKLARSTVLGLAIYFGGRQIYVPVGQKLRQALRDDEIYRAFGREAVEDIAKTHGITTVRAYQINAEQRKLRRGRV
;
A
#
# COMPACT_ATOMS: atom_id res chain seq x y z
N MET A 1 -21.16 -12.23 -13.66
CA MET A 1 -20.93 -12.86 -12.35
C MET A 1 -20.49 -11.77 -11.39
N PRO A 2 -21.08 -11.65 -10.19
CA PRO A 2 -20.66 -10.66 -9.20
C PRO A 2 -19.22 -10.97 -8.75
N ASN A 3 -18.42 -9.93 -8.50
CA ASN A 3 -17.08 -10.08 -7.93
C ASN A 3 -17.20 -10.73 -6.54
N PRO A 4 -16.38 -11.74 -6.21
CA PRO A 4 -16.39 -12.34 -4.89
C PRO A 4 -15.99 -11.29 -3.84
N THR A 5 -16.80 -11.17 -2.80
CA THR A 5 -16.58 -10.30 -1.63
C THR A 5 -15.38 -10.77 -0.82
N HIS A 6 -14.77 -9.82 -0.07
CA HIS A 6 -13.53 -9.99 0.72
C HIS A 6 -13.52 -11.16 1.71
N GLU A 7 -14.67 -11.74 2.04
CA GLU A 7 -14.83 -12.85 2.99
C GLU A 7 -14.52 -14.23 2.38
N ASP A 8 -14.68 -14.43 1.07
CA ASP A 8 -14.82 -15.80 0.53
C ASP A 8 -13.56 -16.40 -0.13
N LEU A 9 -12.44 -15.67 -0.26
CA LEU A 9 -11.37 -16.10 -1.18
C LEU A 9 -10.22 -16.96 -0.62
N ALA A 10 -10.04 -17.19 0.68
CA ALA A 10 -8.89 -17.98 1.14
C ALA A 10 -8.94 -18.42 2.61
N GLU A 11 -10.02 -19.06 3.07
CA GLU A 11 -9.99 -19.63 4.41
C GLU A 11 -8.98 -20.79 4.49
N VAL A 12 -7.89 -20.49 5.21
CA VAL A 12 -6.97 -21.40 5.90
C VAL A 12 -5.92 -22.13 5.03
N THR A 13 -6.27 -22.69 3.87
CA THR A 13 -5.35 -23.64 3.18
C THR A 13 -4.12 -22.98 2.53
N PHE A 14 -4.28 -21.82 1.90
CA PHE A 14 -3.16 -21.11 1.23
C PHE A 14 -2.25 -20.39 2.23
N CYS A 15 -2.83 -19.88 3.32
CA CYS A 15 -2.11 -19.26 4.43
C CYS A 15 -1.17 -20.27 5.12
N ASP A 16 -1.66 -21.48 5.40
CA ASP A 16 -0.88 -22.52 6.08
C ASP A 16 0.21 -23.11 5.17
N ALA A 17 -0.05 -23.26 3.87
CA ALA A 17 0.96 -23.72 2.91
C ALA A 17 2.13 -22.71 2.78
N LEU A 18 1.85 -21.41 2.81
CA LEU A 18 2.88 -20.37 2.71
C LEU A 18 3.60 -20.09 4.04
N ALA A 19 2.92 -20.24 5.18
CA ALA A 19 3.56 -20.21 6.50
C ALA A 19 4.66 -21.28 6.60
N ASN A 20 4.44 -22.44 5.97
CA ASN A 20 5.34 -23.59 6.01
C ASN A 20 6.34 -23.66 4.83
N LEU A 21 6.25 -22.76 3.84
CA LEU A 21 7.19 -22.71 2.72
C LEU A 21 8.47 -21.98 3.12
N SER A 22 9.61 -22.70 3.09
CA SER A 22 10.93 -22.13 3.34
C SER A 22 11.26 -21.02 2.33
N ARG A 23 11.88 -19.91 2.76
CA ARG A 23 12.22 -18.75 1.89
C ARG A 23 12.96 -19.16 0.61
N SER A 24 13.77 -20.22 0.66
CA SER A 24 14.49 -20.79 -0.48
C SER A 24 13.60 -21.34 -1.61
N LYS A 25 12.32 -21.63 -1.33
CA LYS A 25 11.35 -22.17 -2.30
C LYS A 25 10.44 -21.10 -2.88
N TRP A 26 10.54 -19.85 -2.42
CA TRP A 26 9.72 -18.75 -2.92
C TRP A 26 10.32 -18.17 -4.20
N PRO A 27 9.49 -17.73 -5.17
CA PRO A 27 9.94 -16.83 -6.22
C PRO A 27 10.68 -15.64 -5.62
N LYS A 28 11.86 -15.32 -6.17
CA LYS A 28 12.79 -14.31 -5.65
C LYS A 28 12.09 -13.00 -5.23
N LEU A 29 11.18 -12.49 -6.06
CA LEU A 29 10.43 -11.27 -5.80
C LEU A 29 9.66 -11.30 -4.47
N LEU A 30 9.06 -12.42 -4.11
CA LEU A 30 8.29 -12.53 -2.87
C LEU A 30 9.19 -12.63 -1.64
N ALA A 31 10.35 -13.30 -1.77
CA ALA A 31 11.37 -13.28 -0.72
C ALA A 31 11.88 -11.85 -0.48
N ASP A 32 12.17 -11.11 -1.56
CA ASP A 32 12.58 -9.71 -1.49
C ASP A 32 11.49 -8.84 -0.81
N MET A 33 10.21 -9.07 -1.13
CA MET A 33 9.09 -8.36 -0.48
C MET A 33 8.99 -8.66 1.02
N LEU A 34 9.18 -9.92 1.43
CA LEU A 34 9.18 -10.32 2.85
C LEU A 34 10.31 -9.65 3.60
N ASP A 35 11.53 -9.68 3.05
CA ASP A 35 12.70 -9.07 3.68
C ASP A 35 12.51 -7.56 3.87
N VAL A 36 11.97 -6.88 2.85
CA VAL A 36 11.68 -5.44 2.93
C VAL A 36 10.60 -5.14 3.97
N ALA A 37 9.52 -5.93 4.02
CA ALA A 37 8.44 -5.75 4.98
C ALA A 37 8.90 -5.99 6.44
N GLU A 38 9.67 -7.05 6.68
CA GLU A 38 10.23 -7.34 8.00
C GLU A 38 11.19 -6.27 8.47
N ALA A 39 12.09 -5.83 7.58
CA ALA A 39 13.03 -4.75 7.90
C ALA A 39 12.29 -3.46 8.23
N ALA A 40 11.21 -3.13 7.51
CA ALA A 40 10.38 -1.98 7.82
C ALA A 40 9.73 -2.07 9.20
N LEU A 41 9.15 -3.22 9.55
CA LEU A 41 8.48 -3.43 10.85
C LEU A 41 9.47 -3.42 12.02
N LYS A 42 10.66 -4.00 11.85
CA LYS A 42 11.72 -4.00 12.87
C LYS A 42 12.23 -2.57 13.18
N ARG A 43 12.23 -1.67 12.19
CA ARG A 43 12.57 -0.25 12.42
C ARG A 43 11.56 0.47 13.32
N GLU A 44 10.29 0.06 13.27
CA GLU A 44 9.21 0.59 14.12
C GLU A 44 9.16 -0.08 15.51
N THR A 45 10.27 -0.68 15.97
CA THR A 45 10.40 -1.35 17.28
C THR A 45 9.47 -2.56 17.51
N VAL A 46 8.91 -3.13 16.43
CA VAL A 46 8.15 -4.38 16.51
C VAL A 46 9.10 -5.54 16.82
N SER A 47 8.72 -6.45 17.72
CA SER A 47 9.53 -7.63 18.06
C SER A 47 9.78 -8.50 16.82
N ALA A 48 10.92 -9.21 16.78
CA ALA A 48 11.31 -9.99 15.61
C ALA A 48 10.24 -11.01 15.18
N ASP A 49 9.67 -11.74 16.15
CA ASP A 49 8.65 -12.77 15.91
C ASP A 49 7.35 -12.16 15.36
N LEU A 50 6.94 -11.01 15.91
CA LEU A 50 5.74 -10.32 15.44
C LEU A 50 5.97 -9.66 14.06
N ALA A 51 7.16 -9.13 13.82
CA ALA A 51 7.54 -8.53 12.54
C ALA A 51 7.51 -9.57 11.41
N GLU A 52 8.04 -10.78 11.64
CA GLU A 52 7.96 -11.88 10.68
C GLU A 52 6.50 -12.26 10.38
N LYS A 53 5.69 -12.46 11.43
CA LYS A 53 4.27 -12.84 11.27
C LYS A 53 3.50 -11.79 10.47
N LEU A 54 3.68 -10.51 10.79
CA LEU A 54 3.00 -9.39 10.12
C LEU A 54 3.48 -9.24 8.68
N ALA A 55 4.78 -9.35 8.41
CA ALA A 55 5.32 -9.28 7.05
C ALA A 55 4.78 -10.40 6.17
N ARG A 56 4.75 -11.65 6.68
CA ARG A 56 4.17 -12.79 5.97
C ARG A 56 2.71 -12.58 5.63
N SER A 57 1.90 -12.18 6.61
CA SER A 57 0.48 -11.86 6.40
C SER A 57 0.29 -10.75 5.35
N THR A 58 1.11 -9.70 5.42
CA THR A 58 1.04 -8.55 4.48
C THR A 58 1.39 -8.96 3.05
N VAL A 59 2.53 -9.62 2.84
CA VAL A 59 2.98 -10.06 1.51
C VAL A 59 2.02 -11.09 0.92
N LEU A 60 1.44 -11.94 1.77
CA LEU A 60 0.40 -12.88 1.36
C LEU A 60 -0.84 -12.15 0.82
N GLY A 61 -1.36 -11.16 1.56
CA GLY A 61 -2.49 -10.36 1.11
C GLY A 61 -2.21 -9.69 -0.25
N LEU A 62 -0.98 -9.18 -0.43
CA LEU A 62 -0.55 -8.61 -1.71
C LEU A 62 -0.52 -9.66 -2.83
N ALA A 63 0.05 -10.84 -2.57
CA ALA A 63 0.16 -11.91 -3.54
C ALA A 63 -1.21 -12.47 -3.97
N ILE A 64 -2.16 -12.60 -3.04
CA ILE A 64 -3.54 -13.02 -3.35
C ILE A 64 -4.24 -11.95 -4.19
N TYR A 65 -4.17 -10.69 -3.76
CA TYR A 65 -4.92 -9.62 -4.41
C TYR A 65 -4.38 -9.26 -5.79
N PHE A 66 -3.06 -9.25 -5.95
CA PHE A 66 -2.40 -8.86 -7.19
C PHE A 66 -1.86 -10.04 -8.01
N GLY A 67 -2.02 -11.27 -7.53
CA GLY A 67 -1.56 -12.48 -8.22
C GLY A 67 -2.02 -12.53 -9.67
N GLY A 68 -1.10 -12.90 -10.57
CA GLY A 68 -1.36 -12.99 -12.01
C GLY A 68 -1.45 -11.65 -12.74
N ARG A 69 -1.29 -10.50 -12.06
CA ARG A 69 -1.29 -9.16 -12.68
C ARG A 69 0.13 -8.61 -12.76
N GLN A 70 0.46 -7.94 -13.85
CA GLN A 70 1.65 -7.08 -13.90
C GLN A 70 1.35 -5.78 -13.15
N ILE A 71 2.07 -5.54 -12.06
CA ILE A 71 1.95 -4.31 -11.27
C ILE A 71 3.11 -3.39 -11.62
N TYR A 72 2.80 -2.14 -11.94
CA TYR A 72 3.80 -1.08 -11.98
C TYR A 72 3.92 -0.42 -10.61
N VAL A 73 5.11 -0.44 -10.02
CA VAL A 73 5.44 0.30 -8.80
C VAL A 73 6.16 1.60 -9.21
N PRO A 74 5.54 2.78 -9.02
CA PRO A 74 6.16 4.04 -9.38
C PRO A 74 7.38 4.32 -8.48
N VAL A 75 8.41 4.94 -9.07
CA VAL A 75 9.64 5.34 -8.37
C VAL A 75 9.95 6.83 -8.58
N GLY A 76 10.85 7.37 -7.77
CA GLY A 76 11.39 8.71 -7.94
C GLY A 76 10.34 9.81 -7.80
N GLN A 77 10.32 10.74 -8.76
CA GLN A 77 9.45 11.92 -8.71
C GLN A 77 7.96 11.56 -8.72
N LYS A 78 7.56 10.53 -9.49
CA LYS A 78 6.17 10.10 -9.55
C LYS A 78 5.67 9.59 -8.19
N LEU A 79 6.49 8.82 -7.48
CA LEU A 79 6.16 8.35 -6.13
C LEU A 79 6.04 9.52 -5.16
N ARG A 80 7.03 10.43 -5.15
CA ARG A 80 6.99 11.62 -4.28
C ARG A 80 5.78 12.50 -4.53
N GLN A 81 5.40 12.68 -5.80
CA GLN A 81 4.20 13.42 -6.16
C GLN A 81 2.95 12.72 -5.67
N ALA A 82 2.84 11.40 -5.86
CA ALA A 82 1.69 10.64 -5.38
C ALA A 82 1.52 10.70 -3.85
N LEU A 83 2.63 10.64 -3.11
CA LEU A 83 2.63 10.76 -1.64
C LEU A 83 2.20 12.16 -1.18
N ARG A 84 2.81 13.21 -1.75
CA ARG A 84 2.42 14.60 -1.46
C ARG A 84 0.94 14.84 -1.77
N ASP A 85 0.48 14.36 -2.92
CA ASP A 85 -0.89 14.57 -3.37
C ASP A 85 -1.90 13.80 -2.47
N ASP A 86 -1.51 12.65 -1.89
CA ASP A 86 -2.31 11.95 -0.86
C ASP A 86 -2.33 12.69 0.48
N GLU A 87 -1.20 13.25 0.92
CA GLU A 87 -1.12 14.08 2.14
C GLU A 87 -2.04 15.31 2.03
N ILE A 88 -1.93 16.04 0.92
CA ILE A 88 -2.80 17.18 0.61
C ILE A 88 -4.26 16.75 0.68
N TYR A 89 -4.62 15.66 0.01
CA TYR A 89 -5.99 15.14 0.03
C TYR A 89 -6.49 14.80 1.43
N ARG A 90 -5.63 14.24 2.31
CA ARG A 90 -6.00 13.94 3.69
C ARG A 90 -6.19 15.19 4.55
N ALA A 91 -5.44 16.27 4.28
CA ALA A 91 -5.55 17.54 5.00
C ALA A 91 -6.81 18.34 4.61
N PHE A 92 -7.33 18.13 3.40
CA PHE A 92 -8.56 18.78 2.95
C PHE A 92 -9.74 18.51 3.92
N GLY A 93 -10.35 19.60 4.40
CA GLY A 93 -11.45 19.56 5.36
C GLY A 93 -11.03 19.49 6.83
N ARG A 94 -9.72 19.37 7.11
CA ARG A 94 -9.15 19.49 8.46
C ARG A 94 -8.36 20.78 8.65
N GLU A 95 -7.74 21.27 7.58
CA GLU A 95 -6.92 22.48 7.57
C GLU A 95 -7.46 23.50 6.57
N ALA A 96 -7.09 24.77 6.75
CA ALA A 96 -7.37 25.82 5.78
C ALA A 96 -6.56 25.59 4.49
N VAL A 97 -7.15 25.85 3.33
CA VAL A 97 -6.53 25.52 2.03
C VAL A 97 -5.28 26.37 1.77
N GLU A 98 -5.24 27.57 2.33
CA GLU A 98 -4.09 28.48 2.31
C GLU A 98 -2.89 27.88 3.06
N ASP A 99 -3.12 27.24 4.21
CA ASP A 99 -2.08 26.60 5.01
C ASP A 99 -1.56 25.33 4.33
N ILE A 100 -2.46 24.54 3.74
CA ILE A 100 -2.10 23.38 2.91
C ILE A 100 -1.20 23.83 1.74
N ALA A 101 -1.62 24.87 1.02
CA ALA A 101 -0.90 25.40 -0.13
C ALA A 101 0.51 25.88 0.27
N LYS A 102 0.61 26.61 1.38
CA LYS A 102 1.88 27.10 1.92
C LYS A 102 2.81 25.98 2.35
N THR A 103 2.30 25.01 3.13
CA THR A 103 3.07 23.86 3.65
C THR A 103 3.67 23.03 2.52
N HIS A 104 2.92 22.84 1.44
CA HIS A 104 3.35 22.03 0.30
C HIS A 104 3.99 22.82 -0.85
N GLY A 105 4.16 24.14 -0.71
CA GLY A 105 4.79 25.00 -1.72
C GLY A 105 4.02 25.04 -3.05
N ILE A 106 2.69 25.02 -3.00
CA ILE A 106 1.81 25.05 -4.18
C ILE A 106 0.81 26.19 -4.10
N THR A 107 0.08 26.44 -5.19
CA THR A 107 -1.03 27.39 -5.17
C THR A 107 -2.28 26.75 -4.56
N THR A 108 -3.15 27.58 -3.97
CA THR A 108 -4.47 27.14 -3.49
C THR A 108 -5.30 26.48 -4.61
N VAL A 109 -5.22 27.01 -5.83
CA VAL A 109 -5.82 26.41 -7.03
C VAL A 109 -5.30 25.00 -7.28
N ARG A 110 -3.96 24.79 -7.20
CA ARG A 110 -3.38 23.46 -7.39
C ARG A 110 -3.80 22.49 -6.27
N ALA A 111 -3.94 22.97 -5.02
CA ALA A 111 -4.46 22.16 -3.93
C ALA A 111 -5.88 21.66 -4.25
N TYR A 112 -6.78 22.53 -4.71
CA TYR A 112 -8.14 22.14 -5.12
C TYR A 112 -8.14 21.13 -6.28
N GLN A 113 -7.28 21.33 -7.29
CA GLN A 113 -7.12 20.39 -8.40
C GLN A 113 -6.68 19.01 -7.92
N ILE A 114 -5.67 18.94 -7.05
CA ILE A 114 -5.19 17.69 -6.46
C ILE A 114 -6.31 16.99 -5.71
N ASN A 115 -7.09 17.71 -4.89
CA ASN A 115 -8.24 17.12 -4.20
C ASN A 115 -9.26 16.53 -5.18
N ALA A 116 -9.60 17.25 -6.25
CA ALA A 116 -10.52 16.74 -7.28
C ALA A 116 -9.98 15.50 -8.00
N GLU A 117 -8.69 15.51 -8.37
CA GLU A 117 -7.96 14.37 -8.97
C GLU A 117 -8.02 13.15 -8.04
N GLN A 118 -7.71 13.32 -6.74
CA GLN A 118 -7.71 12.26 -5.73
C GLN A 118 -9.12 11.70 -5.46
N ARG A 119 -10.15 12.55 -5.43
CA ARG A 119 -11.56 12.11 -5.34
C ARG A 119 -11.95 11.26 -6.54
N LYS A 120 -11.52 11.62 -7.76
CA LYS A 120 -11.80 10.83 -8.97
C LYS A 120 -11.11 9.46 -8.91
N LEU A 121 -9.83 9.42 -8.54
CA LEU A 121 -9.06 8.18 -8.40
C LEU A 121 -9.70 7.20 -7.42
N ARG A 122 -10.18 7.69 -6.28
CA ARG A 122 -10.79 6.85 -5.23
C ARG A 122 -12.21 6.38 -5.58
N ARG A 123 -12.99 7.17 -6.31
CA ARG A 123 -14.31 6.73 -6.83
C ARG A 123 -14.19 5.65 -7.91
N GLY A 124 -13.12 5.66 -8.71
CA GLY A 124 -12.87 4.63 -9.72
C GLY A 124 -12.26 3.33 -9.19
N ARG A 125 -12.08 3.20 -7.87
CA ARG A 125 -11.55 2.00 -7.20
C ARG A 125 -12.63 1.00 -6.76
N VAL A 126 -13.91 1.24 -7.10
CA VAL A 126 -15.05 0.36 -6.82
C VAL A 126 -15.25 -0.65 -7.94
#